data_AF-A0A357AQA3-F1
#
_entry.id   AF-A0A357AQA3-F1
#
_cell.length_a   1.000
_cell.length_b   1.000
_cell.length_c   1.000
_cell.angle_alpha   90.00
_cell.angle_beta   90.00
_cell.angle_gamma   90.00
#
_symmetry.space_group_name_H-M   'P 1'
#
loop_
_entity.id
_entity.type
_entity.pdbx_description
1 polymer ?
#
loop_
_entity_poly.entity_id
_entity_poly.type
_entity_poly.pdbx_seq_one_letter_code
_entity_poly.pdbx_strand_id
1 'polypeptide(L)' 'ALNIKKLQEIGSFRGIRHRKGLPVRGQRTKTNARTRKGPKRTVANKKKATIG' A
#
# COMPACT_ATOMS: atom_id res chain seq x y z
N ALA A 1 12.27 11.05 16.75
CA ALA A 1 12.07 10.41 15.43
C ALA A 1 11.23 9.14 15.58
N LEU A 2 10.30 8.86 14.65
CA LEU A 2 9.55 7.61 14.67
C LEU A 2 10.45 6.48 14.15
N ASN A 3 10.84 5.56 15.03
CA ASN A 3 11.71 4.43 14.72
C ASN A 3 10.93 3.38 13.90
N ILE A 4 10.69 3.65 12.62
CA ILE A 4 9.92 2.78 11.70
C ILE A 4 10.58 1.39 11.59
N LYS A 5 11.92 1.34 11.56
CA LYS A 5 12.68 0.08 11.55
C LYS A 5 12.35 -0.78 12.78
N LYS A 6 12.44 -0.21 13.98
CA LYS A 6 12.05 -0.86 15.24
C LYS A 6 10.59 -1.35 15.21
N LEU A 7 9.66 -0.54 14.69
CA LEU A 7 8.25 -0.93 14.57
C LEU A 7 8.02 -2.10 13.61
N GLN A 8 8.81 -2.18 12.53
CA GLN A 8 8.79 -3.28 11.57
C GLN A 8 9.41 -4.56 12.15
N GLU A 9 10.55 -4.44 12.84
CA GLU A 9 11.25 -5.54 13.51
C GLU A 9 10.38 -6.21 14.58
N ILE A 10 9.70 -5.43 15.43
CA ILE A 10 8.81 -5.95 16.48
C ILE A 10 7.49 -6.49 15.91
N GLY A 11 7.20 -6.29 14.62
CA GLY A 11 5.96 -6.79 14.00
C GLY A 11 4.69 -6.04 14.43
N SER A 12 4.81 -4.85 15.02
CA SER A 12 3.67 -4.03 15.43
C SER A 12 2.72 -3.71 14.26
N PHE A 13 1.44 -3.43 14.56
CA PHE A 13 0.47 -3.02 13.53
C PHE A 13 0.98 -1.87 12.66
N ARG A 14 1.55 -0.84 13.29
CA ARG A 14 2.15 0.31 12.58
C ARG A 14 3.29 -0.14 11.66
N GLY A 15 4.17 -1.03 12.12
CA GLY A 15 5.24 -1.61 11.33
C GLY A 15 4.75 -2.36 10.09
N ILE A 16 3.76 -3.24 10.26
CA ILE A 16 3.15 -3.98 9.15
C ILE A 16 2.55 -3.03 8.11
N ARG A 17 1.86 -1.98 8.56
CA ARG A 17 1.27 -0.96 7.69
C ARG A 17 2.35 -0.12 6.99
N HIS A 18 3.45 0.18 7.66
CA HIS A 18 4.62 0.83 7.06
C HIS A 18 5.23 -0.04 5.95
N ARG A 19 5.42 -1.34 6.19
CA ARG A 19 5.92 -2.34 5.22
C ARG A 19 5.00 -2.47 4.00
N LYS A 20 3.69 -2.49 4.21
CA LYS A 20 2.67 -2.61 3.14
C LYS A 20 2.40 -1.31 2.37
N GLY A 21 3.04 -0.20 2.72
CA GLY A 21 2.76 1.10 2.09
C GLY A 21 1.31 1.57 2.34
N LEU A 22 0.79 1.35 3.55
CA LEU A 22 -0.58 1.72 3.92
C LEU A 22 -0.61 2.78 5.02
N PRO A 23 -1.71 3.55 5.13
CA PRO A 23 -1.91 4.50 6.22
C PRO A 23 -1.87 3.83 7.60
N VAL A 24 -1.23 4.48 8.56
CA VAL A 24 -0.94 3.91 9.90
C VAL A 24 -1.88 4.40 11.01
N ARG A 25 -2.60 5.52 10.80
CA ARG A 25 -3.46 6.18 11.81
C ARG A 25 -4.94 5.77 11.71
N GLY A 26 -5.23 4.50 11.43
CA GLY A 26 -6.62 4.01 11.35
C GLY A 26 -7.45 4.52 10.14
N GLN A 27 -6.81 5.18 9.18
CA GLN A 27 -7.52 5.75 8.01
C GLN A 27 -8.08 4.66 7.08
N ARG A 28 -9.20 4.99 6.42
CA ARG A 28 -9.85 4.12 5.43
C ARG A 28 -8.91 3.85 4.25
N THR A 29 -8.85 2.61 3.79
CA THR A 29 -7.95 2.20 2.69
C THR A 29 -8.64 1.71 1.43
N LYS A 30 -9.97 1.56 1.45
CA LYS A 30 -10.73 1.08 0.29
C LYS A 30 -10.73 2.09 -0.86
N THR A 31 -10.97 3.37 -0.58
CA THR A 31 -11.14 4.42 -1.59
C THR A 31 -9.98 5.41 -1.61
N ASN A 32 -9.74 6.13 -0.50
CA ASN A 32 -8.85 7.30 -0.48
C ASN A 32 -7.57 7.03 0.34
N ALA A 33 -6.54 6.49 -0.33
CA ALA A 33 -5.23 6.28 0.28
C ALA A 33 -4.06 6.41 -0.72
N ARG A 34 -4.26 7.17 -1.81
CA ARG A 34 -3.31 7.23 -2.94
C ARG A 34 -1.97 7.86 -2.58
N THR A 35 -1.97 8.87 -1.72
CA THR A 35 -0.73 9.52 -1.24
C THR A 35 0.23 8.50 -0.61
N ARG A 36 -0.29 7.47 0.06
CA ARG A 36 0.52 6.41 0.68
C ARG A 36 0.73 5.18 -0.20
N LYS A 37 -0.28 4.79 -1.00
CA LYS A 37 -0.26 3.63 -1.91
C LYS A 37 0.49 3.88 -3.22
N GLY A 38 0.76 5.13 -3.58
CA GLY A 38 1.35 5.53 -4.86
C GLY A 38 0.33 5.70 -6.01
N PRO A 39 0.80 5.80 -7.26
CA PRO A 39 -0.04 5.97 -8.46
C PRO A 39 -0.91 4.76 -8.80
N LYS A 40 -2.07 4.96 -9.44
CA LYS A 40 -3.05 3.90 -9.75
C LYS A 40 -2.46 2.92 -10.76
N ARG A 41 -2.05 1.75 -10.29
CA ARG A 41 -1.76 0.60 -11.15
C ARG A 41 -3.10 -0.05 -11.52
N THR A 42 -3.53 0.13 -12.76
CA THR A 42 -4.67 -0.59 -13.32
C THR A 42 -4.28 -2.06 -13.49
N VAL A 43 -5.14 -3.00 -13.11
CA VAL A 43 -4.90 -4.45 -13.32
C VAL A 43 -5.32 -4.85 -14.75
N ALA A 44 -5.18 -3.93 -15.69
CA ALA A 44 -5.63 -4.06 -17.07
C ALA A 44 -4.46 -4.52 -17.93
N ASN A 45 -4.07 -5.79 -17.80
CA ASN A 45 -3.17 -6.47 -18.75
C ASN A 45 -3.56 -7.95 -18.90
N LYS A 46 -4.86 -8.27 -18.85
CA LYS A 46 -5.37 -9.65 -19.02
C LYS A 46 -6.08 -9.94 -20.35
N LYS A 47 -6.12 -9.00 -21.30
CA LYS A 47 -6.52 -9.30 -22.68
C LYS A 47 -5.59 -8.57 -23.64
N LYS A 48 -4.61 -9.30 -24.21
CA LYS A 48 -4.06 -8.89 -25.51
C LYS A 48 -5.24 -8.97 -26.47
N ALA A 49 -5.69 -7.84 -27.00
CA ALA A 49 -6.59 -7.84 -28.13
C ALA A 49 -5.80 -8.42 -29.31
N THR A 50 -6.01 -9.69 -29.61
CA THR A 50 -5.61 -10.24 -30.90
C THR A 50 -6.50 -9.56 -31.92
N ILE A 51 -5.96 -8.56 -32.60
CA ILE A 51 -6.59 -7.97 -33.78
C ILE A 51 -6.46 -9.05 -34.86
N GLY A 52 -7.58 -9.69 -35.20
CA GLY A 52 -7.78 -10.44 -36.42
C GLY A 52 -8.55 -9.59 -37.40
#